data_AF-A0A4R1QQ21-F1
#
_entry.id   AF-A0A4R1QQ21-F1
#
_cell.length_a   1.000
_cell.length_b   1.000
_cell.length_c   1.000
_cell.angle_alpha   90.00
_cell.angle_beta   90.00
_cell.angle_gamma   90.00
#
_symmetry.space_group_name_H-M   'P 1'
#
loop_
_entity.id
_entity.type
_entity.pdbx_description
1 polymer ?
#
loop_
_entity_poly.entity_id
_entity_poly.type
_entity_poly.pdbx_seq_one_letter_code
_entity_poly.pdbx_strand_id
1 'polypeptide(L)' 'MFEIVGQLRCPVCSKPVEMDDKVFLDFINTIIHQKCYYQSPKHQLPIKDEGTFKKMLFKYSFLK' A
#
# COMPACT_ATOMS: atom_id res chain seq x y z
N MET A 1 3.17 18.50 -0.23
CA MET A 1 2.76 17.56 -1.31
C MET A 1 3.46 16.26 -0.99
N PHE A 2 2.76 15.13 -0.89
CA PHE A 2 3.39 13.85 -0.48
C PHE A 2 4.34 13.37 -1.59
N GLU A 3 5.64 13.33 -1.33
CA GLU A 3 6.67 13.08 -2.37
C GLU A 3 6.62 11.64 -2.89
N ILE A 4 6.10 10.72 -2.07
CA ILE A 4 6.01 9.29 -2.37
C ILE A 4 4.91 8.95 -3.39
N VAL A 5 3.94 9.86 -3.60
CA VAL A 5 2.80 9.64 -4.52
C VAL A 5 3.33 9.56 -5.96
N GLY A 6 3.02 8.47 -6.66
CA GLY A 6 3.54 8.18 -7.99
C GLY A 6 4.90 7.48 -8.02
N GLN A 7 5.64 7.44 -6.90
CA GLN A 7 6.89 6.69 -6.76
C GLN A 7 6.66 5.29 -6.21
N LEU A 8 5.76 5.16 -5.25
CA LEU A 8 5.43 3.89 -4.61
C LEU A 8 4.70 2.96 -5.59
N ARG A 9 5.24 1.75 -5.76
CA ARG A 9 4.65 0.71 -6.62
C ARG A 9 4.24 -0.49 -5.79
N CYS A 10 3.11 -1.08 -6.17
CA CYS A 10 2.66 -2.33 -5.57
C CYS A 10 3.63 -3.46 -5.96
N PRO A 11 4.15 -4.25 -5.01
CA PRO A 11 5.13 -5.31 -5.29
C PRO A 11 4.57 -6.46 -6.12
N VAL A 12 3.24 -6.60 -6.21
CA VAL A 12 2.59 -7.69 -6.96
C VAL A 12 2.35 -7.31 -8.42
N CYS A 13 1.85 -6.10 -8.70
CA CYS A 13 1.47 -5.69 -10.06
C CYS A 13 2.41 -4.65 -10.67
N SER A 14 3.39 -4.14 -9.92
CA SER A 14 4.35 -3.11 -10.32
C SER A 14 3.74 -1.77 -10.76
N LYS A 15 2.42 -1.59 -10.61
CA LYS A 15 1.73 -0.34 -10.90
C LYS A 15 1.92 0.65 -9.75
N PRO A 16 1.98 1.97 -10.03
CA PRO A 16 1.92 3.00 -9.01
C PRO A 16 0.71 2.81 -8.10
N VAL A 17 0.86 3.19 -6.83
CA VAL A 17 -0.22 3.25 -5.86
C VAL A 17 -0.75 4.68 -5.84
N GLU A 18 -2.00 4.85 -6.26
CA GLU A 18 -2.68 6.14 -6.31
C GLU A 18 -3.40 6.45 -5.00
N MET A 19 -3.70 7.74 -4.74
CA MET A 19 -4.28 8.16 -3.45
C MET A 19 -5.60 7.46 -3.09
N ASP A 20 -6.43 7.19 -4.10
CA ASP A 20 -7.74 6.57 -3.93
C ASP A 20 -7.70 5.03 -4.01
N ASP A 21 -6.53 4.45 -4.26
CA ASP A 21 -6.38 3.00 -4.28
C ASP A 21 -6.65 2.41 -2.89
N LYS A 22 -7.44 1.34 -2.87
CA LYS A 22 -7.57 0.49 -1.68
C LYS A 22 -6.32 -0.36 -1.53
N VAL A 23 -5.68 -0.26 -0.37
CA VAL A 23 -4.41 -0.90 -0.04
C VAL A 23 -4.46 -1.56 1.32
N PHE A 24 -3.59 -2.56 1.48
CA PHE A 24 -3.15 -3.08 2.75
C PHE A 24 -1.76 -2.57 3.06
N LEU A 25 -1.54 -2.26 4.32
CA LEU A 25 -0.23 -2.10 4.92
C LEU A 25 0.07 -3.37 5.68
N ASP A 26 1.16 -4.06 5.36
CA ASP A 26 1.59 -5.24 6.10
C ASP A 26 2.42 -4.89 7.36
N PHE A 27 2.76 -5.91 8.15
CA PHE A 27 3.54 -5.76 9.37
C PHE A 27 4.96 -5.19 9.16
N ILE A 28 5.57 -5.39 7.98
CA ILE A 28 6.90 -4.85 7.62
C ILE A 28 6.82 -3.51 6.87
N ASN A 29 5.64 -2.87 6.88
CA ASN A 29 5.32 -1.58 6.26
C ASN A 29 5.32 -1.57 4.72
N THR A 30 5.04 -2.69 4.07
CA THR A 30 4.79 -2.73 2.62
C THR A 30 3.36 -2.33 2.30
N ILE A 31 3.18 -1.47 1.31
CA ILE A 31 1.87 -1.12 0.75
C ILE A 31 1.58 -2.04 -0.45
N ILE A 32 0.45 -2.73 -0.41
CA ILE A 32 -0.01 -3.63 -1.48
C ILE A 32 -1.45 -3.28 -1.84
N HIS A 33 -1.79 -3.23 -3.14
CA HIS A 33 -3.19 -3.11 -3.55
C HIS A 33 -4.03 -4.23 -2.94
N GLN A 34 -5.20 -3.90 -2.39
CA GLN A 34 -6.09 -4.88 -1.78
C GLN A 34 -6.45 -6.01 -2.76
N LYS A 35 -6.74 -5.68 -4.02
CA LYS A 35 -6.98 -6.68 -5.09
C LYS A 35 -5.79 -7.59 -5.36
N CYS A 36 -4.57 -7.07 -5.25
CA CYS A 36 -3.35 -7.82 -5.53
C CYS A 36 -2.95 -8.75 -4.39
N TYR A 37 -3.25 -8.36 -3.15
CA TYR A 37 -3.00 -9.19 -1.97
C TYR A 37 -3.72 -10.55 -2.06
N TYR A 38 -5.00 -10.57 -2.47
CA TYR A 38 -5.76 -11.81 -2.63
C TYR A 38 -5.33 -12.63 -3.85
N GLN A 39 -4.67 -12.02 -4.84
CA GLN A 39 -4.18 -12.70 -6.05
C GLN A 39 -2.81 -13.35 -5.86
N SER A 40 -2.05 -12.96 -4.83
CA SER A 40 -0.68 -13.42 -4.62
C SER A 40 -0.47 -14.03 -3.23
N PRO A 41 -0.69 -15.35 -3.06
CA PRO A 41 -0.52 -16.01 -1.78
C PRO A 41 0.91 -15.93 -1.21
N LYS A 42 1.91 -15.64 -2.06
CA LYS A 42 3.31 -15.45 -1.65
C LYS A 42 3.57 -14.16 -0.87
N HIS A 43 2.69 -13.17 -0.97
CA HIS A 43 2.86 -11.85 -0.33
C HIS A 43 1.88 -11.62 0.84
N GLN A 44 1.30 -12.69 1.39
CA GLN A 44 0.36 -12.61 2.51
C GLN A 44 1.09 -12.53 3.85
N LEU A 45 1.75 -11.40 4.09
CA LEU A 45 2.18 -11.03 5.44
C LEU A 45 0.98 -10.53 6.25
N PRO A 46 1.02 -10.64 7.59
CA PRO A 46 -0.06 -10.13 8.44
C PRO A 46 -0.39 -8.67 8.13
N ILE A 47 -1.68 -8.39 7.92
CA ILE A 47 -2.18 -7.04 7.65
C ILE A 47 -2.10 -6.22 8.94
N LYS A 48 -1.39 -5.10 8.88
CA LYS A 48 -1.25 -4.11 9.94
C LYS A 48 -2.34 -3.04 9.88
N ASP A 49 -2.72 -2.61 8.68
CA ASP A 49 -3.81 -1.65 8.45
C ASP A 49 -4.41 -1.81 7.05
N GLU A 50 -5.63 -1.33 6.87
CA GLU A 50 -6.36 -1.33 5.61
C GLU A 50 -7.07 0.00 5.35
N GLY A 51 -7.25 0.33 4.07
CA GLY A 51 -8.00 1.52 3.66
C GLY A 51 -7.48 2.09 2.35
N THR A 52 -7.73 3.38 2.11
CA THR A 52 -7.17 4.08 0.95
C THR A 52 -5.71 4.43 1.20
N PHE A 53 -4.90 4.54 0.13
CA PHE A 53 -3.52 5.00 0.26
C PHE A 53 -3.45 6.40 0.88
N LYS A 54 -4.41 7.27 0.56
CA LYS A 54 -4.61 8.56 1.23
C LYS A 54 -4.67 8.42 2.76
N LYS A 55 -5.47 7.48 3.30
CA LYS A 55 -5.54 7.23 4.75
C LYS A 55 -4.17 6.85 5.30
N MET A 56 -3.40 6.04 4.58
CA MET A 56 -2.05 5.63 5.00
C MET A 56 -1.09 6.82 5.07
N LEU A 57 -1.09 7.69 4.05
CA LEU A 57 -0.27 8.89 4.00
C LEU A 57 -0.53 9.85 5.17
N PHE A 58 -1.79 9.99 5.58
CA PHE A 58 -2.15 10.84 6.73
C PHE A 58 -1.81 10.19 8.07
N LYS A 59 -1.91 8.87 8.18
CA LYS A 59 -1.71 8.13 9.44
C LYS A 59 -0.23 7.86 9.74
N TYR A 60 0.57 7.56 8.73
CA TYR A 60 1.94 7.08 8.89
C TYR A 60 2.96 8.09 8.36
N SER A 61 3.77 8.65 9.26
CA SER A 61 4.77 9.67 8.93
C SER A 61 5.90 9.17 8.02
N PHE A 62 6.18 7.86 8.01
CA PHE A 62 7.21 7.27 7.15
C PHE A 62 6.79 7.15 5.68
N LEU A 63 5.53 7.46 5.35
CA LEU A 63 5.03 7.53 3.98
C LEU A 63 4.94 8.97 3.46
N LYS A 64 5.51 9.95 4.16
CA LYS A 64 5.44 11.36 3.75
C LYS A 64 6.56 11.72 2.78
#